data_AF-W1DJL4-F1
#
_entry.id   AF-W1DJL4-F1
#
_cell.length_a   1.000
_cell.length_b   1.000
_cell.length_c   1.000
_cell.angle_alpha   90.00
_cell.angle_beta   90.00
_cell.angle_gamma   90.00
#
_symmetry.space_group_name_H-M   'P 1'
#
loop_
_entity.id
_entity.type
_entity.pdbx_description
1 polymer ?
#
loop_
_entity_poly.entity_id
_entity_poly.type
_entity_poly.pdbx_seq_one_letter_code
_entity_poly.pdbx_strand_id
1 'polypeptide(L)'
;MVVFFAMIGWGLLTAADHPALGLAMLFGIGFGLLIERAQICFTSAFRDMWITGRTVMAKAIIFGMAASAIGIFSYVQLGMAPKIMWAGPNAAIGGLLFGFGIVLAGGCETGWMYRAVEGQVHYWWVGLGNVIGSTLLAWCWDDIAAPLATHWQKVNLLNAFGPFGGLLATYLLLLIALLLVIAWERHFFPPPGGGPDREGERMKNIIPDYRLDMVGEPCPYPAVATLEAMPSLQKGEILEVVSDCPQSINNIPLDARNHGYTVLDIQQDGPTIRYLIQK
;
A
#
# COMPACT_ATOMS: atom_id res chain seq x y z
N MET A 1 -23.20 -9.95 5.27
CA MET A 1 -24.23 -9.05 4.71
C MET A 1 -25.19 -8.51 5.78
N VAL A 2 -25.85 -9.35 6.58
CA VAL A 2 -26.81 -8.89 7.63
C VAL A 2 -26.19 -7.91 8.63
N VAL A 3 -25.01 -8.24 9.18
CA VAL A 3 -24.29 -7.36 10.12
C VAL A 3 -23.95 -6.01 9.50
N PHE A 4 -23.61 -6.00 8.21
CA PHE A 4 -23.25 -4.77 7.49
C PHE A 4 -24.46 -3.83 7.34
N PHE A 5 -25.61 -4.36 6.91
CA PHE A 5 -26.84 -3.57 6.83
C PHE A 5 -27.35 -3.13 8.20
N ALA A 6 -27.17 -3.96 9.24
CA ALA A 6 -27.49 -3.58 10.62
C ALA A 6 -26.62 -2.41 11.10
N MET A 7 -25.32 -2.41 10.79
CA MET A 7 -24.40 -1.32 11.12
C MET A 7 -24.74 -0.02 10.38
N ILE A 8 -25.16 -0.11 9.11
CA ILE A 8 -25.65 1.07 8.36
C ILE A 8 -26.93 1.60 9.01
N GLY A 9 -27.89 0.73 9.33
CA GLY A 9 -29.12 1.11 10.02
C GLY A 9 -28.84 1.78 11.35
N TRP A 10 -27.94 1.22 12.15
CA TRP A 10 -27.48 1.82 13.41
C TRP A 10 -26.83 3.18 13.19
N GLY A 11 -25.96 3.32 12.19
CA GLY A 11 -25.32 4.59 11.85
C GLY A 11 -26.33 5.68 11.46
N LEU A 12 -27.38 5.32 10.71
CA LEU A 12 -28.46 6.24 10.32
C LEU A 12 -29.32 6.66 11.52
N LEU A 13 -29.67 5.73 12.42
CA LEU A 13 -30.40 6.04 13.65
C LEU A 13 -29.57 6.95 14.57
N THR A 14 -28.29 6.62 14.75
CA THR A 14 -27.36 7.43 15.54
C THR A 14 -27.16 8.82 14.94
N ALA A 15 -27.22 8.97 13.61
CA ALA A 15 -27.14 10.27 12.94
C ALA A 15 -28.34 11.17 13.22
N ALA A 16 -29.51 10.60 13.57
CA ALA A 16 -30.69 11.37 13.94
C ALA A 16 -30.54 12.03 15.33
N ASP A 17 -29.97 11.30 16.30
CA ASP A 17 -29.76 11.81 17.66
C ASP A 17 -28.43 12.57 17.83
N HIS A 18 -27.35 12.03 17.26
CA HIS A 18 -25.98 12.54 17.35
C HIS A 18 -25.33 12.61 15.96
N PRO A 19 -25.56 13.70 15.20
CA PRO A 19 -25.20 13.76 13.78
C PRO A 19 -23.70 13.57 13.53
N ALA A 20 -22.83 14.10 14.39
CA ALA A 20 -21.39 13.95 14.25
C ALA A 20 -20.92 12.48 14.41
N LEU A 21 -21.49 11.75 15.38
CA LEU A 21 -21.14 10.36 15.64
C LEU A 21 -21.70 9.45 14.54
N GLY A 22 -22.96 9.65 14.15
CA GLY A 22 -23.59 8.88 13.08
C GLY A 22 -22.89 9.06 11.73
N LEU A 23 -22.53 10.29 11.36
CA LEU A 23 -21.73 10.55 10.16
C LEU A 23 -20.35 9.90 10.22
N ALA A 24 -19.68 9.94 11.37
CA ALA A 24 -18.38 9.27 11.55
C ALA A 24 -18.50 7.75 11.39
N MET A 25 -19.56 7.13 11.91
CA MET A 25 -19.84 5.70 11.74
C MET A 25 -20.09 5.34 10.28
N LEU A 26 -20.96 6.08 9.58
CA LEU A 26 -21.26 5.84 8.17
C LEU A 26 -20.02 6.03 7.28
N PHE A 27 -19.24 7.07 7.55
CA PHE A 27 -17.96 7.29 6.87
C PHE A 27 -16.98 6.14 7.13
N GLY A 28 -16.84 5.68 8.38
CA GLY A 28 -15.96 4.58 8.73
C GLY A 28 -16.34 3.26 8.05
N ILE A 29 -17.63 2.97 7.94
CA ILE A 29 -18.14 1.78 7.21
C ILE A 29 -17.79 1.87 5.72
N GLY A 30 -18.05 3.02 5.08
CA GLY A 30 -17.73 3.23 3.67
C GLY A 30 -16.22 3.20 3.39
N PHE A 31 -15.45 3.89 4.21
CA PHE A 31 -13.99 3.94 4.12
C PHE A 31 -13.35 2.57 4.34
N GLY A 32 -13.85 1.78 5.29
CA GLY A 32 -13.39 0.42 5.54
C GLY A 32 -13.58 -0.52 4.35
N LEU A 33 -14.75 -0.48 3.70
CA LEU A 33 -15.01 -1.25 2.48
C LEU A 33 -14.07 -0.86 1.33
N LEU A 34 -13.83 0.45 1.16
CA LEU A 34 -12.93 0.93 0.12
C LEU A 34 -11.50 0.46 0.40
N ILE A 35 -11.03 0.48 1.64
CA ILE A 35 -9.69 -0.01 2.02
C ILE A 35 -9.57 -1.53 1.81
N GLU A 36 -10.56 -2.31 2.22
CA GLU A 36 -10.57 -3.77 2.04
C GLU A 36 -10.41 -4.12 0.56
N ARG A 37 -11.15 -3.44 -0.32
CA ARG A 37 -11.11 -3.69 -1.77
C ARG A 37 -9.87 -3.12 -2.45
N ALA A 38 -9.40 -1.95 -2.03
CA ALA A 38 -8.24 -1.31 -2.63
C ALA A 38 -6.91 -1.88 -2.10
N GLN A 39 -6.93 -2.61 -0.99
CA GLN A 39 -5.77 -3.21 -0.32
C GLN A 39 -4.60 -2.22 -0.19
N ILE A 40 -4.91 -0.96 0.11
CA ILE A 40 -3.91 0.12 0.15
C ILE A 40 -3.02 -0.10 1.35
N CYS A 41 -1.72 -0.27 1.12
CA CYS A 41 -0.73 -0.28 2.18
C CYS A 41 0.53 0.49 1.80
N PHE A 42 0.80 1.56 2.56
CA PHE A 42 1.95 2.44 2.34
C PHE A 42 3.28 1.70 2.47
N THR A 43 3.40 0.74 3.39
CA THR A 43 4.64 -0.02 3.59
C THR A 43 4.94 -0.92 2.41
N SER A 44 3.93 -1.65 1.91
CA SER A 44 4.08 -2.46 0.70
C SER A 44 4.44 -1.58 -0.50
N ALA A 45 3.85 -0.39 -0.63
CA ALA A 45 4.19 0.54 -1.72
C ALA A 45 5.68 0.94 -1.72
N PHE A 46 6.25 1.26 -0.56
CA PHE A 46 7.68 1.58 -0.45
C PHE A 46 8.59 0.36 -0.60
N ARG A 47 8.24 -0.76 0.04
CA ARG A 47 9.00 -2.01 -0.03
C ARG A 47 9.05 -2.54 -1.47
N ASP A 48 7.91 -2.62 -2.13
CA ASP A 48 7.79 -3.20 -3.47
C ASP A 48 8.47 -2.26 -4.50
N MET A 49 8.41 -0.93 -4.30
CA MET A 49 9.17 0.02 -5.11
C MET A 49 10.69 -0.19 -5.00
N TRP A 50 11.20 -0.45 -3.79
CA TRP A 50 12.65 -0.55 -3.58
C TRP A 50 13.23 -1.94 -3.85
N ILE A 51 12.47 -3.00 -3.58
CA ILE A 51 12.92 -4.39 -3.74
C ILE A 51 12.61 -4.90 -5.15
N THR A 52 11.38 -4.75 -5.63
CA THR A 52 10.92 -5.35 -6.90
C THR A 52 10.74 -4.32 -8.02
N GLY A 53 10.96 -3.03 -7.75
CA GLY A 53 10.78 -1.95 -8.73
C GLY A 53 9.31 -1.62 -9.04
N ARG A 54 8.35 -2.25 -8.36
CA ARG A 54 6.92 -2.05 -8.62
C ARG A 54 6.43 -0.72 -8.06
N THR A 55 5.96 0.16 -8.93
CA THR A 55 5.56 1.52 -8.54
C THR A 55 4.06 1.79 -8.57
N VAL A 56 3.22 0.82 -8.96
CA VAL A 56 1.76 1.00 -9.12
C VAL A 56 1.12 1.60 -7.87
N MET A 57 1.40 1.02 -6.70
CA MET A 57 0.84 1.47 -5.43
C MET A 57 1.40 2.83 -5.00
N ALA A 58 2.71 3.08 -5.22
CA ALA A 58 3.33 4.35 -4.92
C ALA A 58 2.72 5.50 -5.75
N LYS A 59 2.51 5.28 -7.06
CA LYS A 59 1.83 6.23 -7.95
C LYS A 59 0.38 6.47 -7.51
N ALA A 60 -0.37 5.40 -7.21
CA ALA A 60 -1.76 5.51 -6.75
C ALA A 60 -1.87 6.34 -5.46
N ILE A 61 -0.96 6.13 -4.50
CA ILE A 61 -0.88 6.91 -3.26
C ILE A 61 -0.61 8.40 -3.55
N ILE A 62 0.32 8.72 -4.45
CA ILE A 62 0.61 10.11 -4.82
C ILE A 62 -0.61 10.79 -5.45
N PHE A 63 -1.30 10.12 -6.37
CA PHE A 63 -2.54 10.66 -6.95
C PHE A 63 -3.66 10.82 -5.91
N GLY A 64 -3.79 9.86 -4.98
CA GLY A 64 -4.73 9.94 -3.86
C GLY A 64 -4.45 11.13 -2.94
N MET A 65 -3.18 11.38 -2.59
CA MET A 65 -2.76 12.55 -1.81
C MET A 65 -2.99 13.86 -2.56
N ALA A 66 -2.74 13.88 -3.87
CA ALA A 66 -3.01 15.06 -4.69
C ALA A 66 -4.51 15.39 -4.74
N ALA A 67 -5.37 14.38 -4.87
CA ALA A 67 -6.83 14.58 -4.85
C ALA A 67 -7.32 15.02 -3.46
N SER A 68 -6.83 14.40 -2.38
CA SER A 68 -7.22 14.77 -1.01
C SER A 68 -6.76 16.17 -0.62
N ALA A 69 -5.62 16.63 -1.15
CA ALA A 69 -5.13 17.99 -0.93
C ALA A 69 -6.13 19.06 -1.42
N ILE A 70 -6.79 18.86 -2.57
CA ILE A 70 -7.85 19.77 -3.06
C ILE A 70 -9.03 19.79 -2.09
N GLY A 71 -9.46 18.62 -1.64
CA GLY A 71 -10.56 18.48 -0.68
C GLY A 71 -10.28 19.21 0.63
N ILE A 72 -9.09 19.01 1.20
CA ILE A 72 -8.70 19.72 2.43
C ILE A 72 -8.58 21.23 2.20
N PHE A 73 -7.98 21.63 1.08
CA PHE A 73 -7.83 23.05 0.74
C PHE A 73 -9.17 23.75 0.61
N SER A 74 -10.18 23.11 -0.02
CA SER A 74 -11.52 23.70 -0.14
C SER A 74 -12.16 23.95 1.23
N TYR A 75 -12.02 23.01 2.18
CA TYR A 75 -12.50 23.20 3.56
C TYR A 75 -11.76 24.32 4.30
N VAL A 76 -10.44 24.42 4.14
CA VAL A 76 -9.65 25.50 4.74
C VAL A 76 -10.11 26.87 4.22
N GLN A 77 -10.40 26.97 2.91
CA GLN A 77 -10.91 28.21 2.31
C GLN A 77 -12.34 28.56 2.76
N LEU A 78 -13.13 27.58 3.20
CA LEU A 78 -14.44 27.78 3.83
C LEU A 78 -14.34 28.23 5.30
N GLY A 79 -13.12 28.46 5.82
CA GLY A 79 -12.88 28.97 7.17
C GLY A 79 -12.64 27.88 8.23
N MET A 80 -12.52 26.61 7.84
CA MET A 80 -12.16 25.54 8.77
C MET A 80 -10.70 25.67 9.21
N ALA A 81 -10.48 25.82 10.53
CA ALA A 81 -9.14 25.97 11.07
C ALA A 81 -8.30 24.69 10.83
N PRO A 82 -7.13 24.80 10.15
CA PRO A 82 -6.27 23.66 9.92
C PRO A 82 -5.60 23.21 11.22
N LYS A 83 -5.64 21.91 11.51
CA LYS A 83 -4.95 21.33 12.66
C LYS A 83 -3.49 21.06 12.30
N ILE A 84 -2.61 21.98 12.68
CA ILE A 84 -1.17 21.89 12.38
C ILE A 84 -0.42 21.26 13.55
N MET A 85 0.36 20.23 13.25
CA MET A 85 1.20 19.52 14.22
C MET A 85 2.59 20.15 14.30
N TRP A 86 3.26 19.98 15.44
CA TRP A 86 4.61 20.50 15.68
C TRP A 86 5.66 19.79 14.82
N ALA A 87 6.50 20.56 14.15
CA ALA A 87 7.64 20.04 13.40
C ALA A 87 8.87 20.03 14.33
N GLY A 88 8.99 18.98 15.14
CA GLY A 88 10.09 18.77 16.07
C GLY A 88 10.74 17.39 15.95
N PRO A 89 11.70 17.07 16.83
CA PRO A 89 12.35 15.75 16.92
C PRO A 89 11.36 14.60 17.09
N ASN A 90 10.19 14.86 17.68
CA ASN A 90 9.09 13.92 17.76
C ASN A 90 8.71 13.31 16.40
N ALA A 91 8.71 14.10 15.32
CA ALA A 91 8.35 13.60 13.99
C ALA A 91 9.42 12.64 13.44
N ALA A 92 10.70 12.95 13.65
CA ALA A 92 11.81 12.11 13.20
C ALA A 92 11.92 10.82 14.02
N ILE A 93 11.92 10.93 15.36
CA ILE A 93 12.02 9.79 16.27
C ILE A 93 10.78 8.90 16.14
N GLY A 94 9.59 9.50 16.14
CA GLY A 94 8.33 8.78 15.95
C GLY A 94 8.25 8.10 14.60
N GLY A 95 8.64 8.79 13.52
CA GLY A 95 8.68 8.22 12.17
C GLY A 95 9.63 7.04 12.05
N LEU A 96 10.80 7.09 12.70
CA LEU A 96 11.77 6.00 12.70
C LEU A 96 11.26 4.79 13.50
N LEU A 97 10.74 5.01 14.71
CA LEU A 97 10.18 3.93 15.54
C LEU A 97 8.95 3.29 14.88
N PHE A 98 8.07 4.11 14.29
CA PHE A 98 6.93 3.64 13.53
C PHE A 98 7.37 2.84 12.30
N GLY A 99 8.35 3.35 11.54
CA GLY A 99 8.95 2.68 10.40
C GLY A 99 9.56 1.32 10.72
N PHE A 100 10.24 1.20 11.87
CA PHE A 100 10.76 -0.08 12.34
C PHE A 100 9.62 -1.03 12.75
N GLY A 101 8.63 -0.52 13.48
CA GLY A 101 7.48 -1.29 13.96
C GLY A 101 6.66 -1.90 12.82
N ILE A 102 6.36 -1.14 11.77
CA ILE A 102 5.57 -1.63 10.63
C ILE A 102 6.30 -2.68 9.78
N VAL A 103 7.64 -2.67 9.75
CA VAL A 103 8.45 -3.72 9.12
C VAL A 103 8.39 -5.01 9.95
N LEU A 104 8.55 -4.91 11.27
CA LEU A 104 8.42 -6.07 12.17
C LEU A 104 7.01 -6.66 12.17
N ALA A 105 5.98 -5.81 12.12
CA ALA A 105 4.58 -6.23 12.10
C ALA A 105 4.11 -6.78 10.74
N GLY A 106 4.91 -6.65 9.68
CA GLY A 106 4.57 -7.13 8.34
C GLY A 106 3.40 -6.38 7.67
N GLY A 107 3.01 -5.22 8.20
CA GLY A 107 1.85 -4.46 7.72
C GLY A 107 1.81 -3.01 8.23
N CYS A 108 1.24 -2.13 7.43
CA CYS A 108 0.90 -0.76 7.83
C CYS A 108 -0.44 -0.71 8.58
N GLU A 109 -0.85 0.47 9.06
CA GLU A 109 -2.12 0.68 9.77
C GLU A 109 -3.35 0.16 9.02
N THR A 110 -3.50 0.56 7.76
CA THR A 110 -4.58 0.03 6.92
C THR A 110 -4.38 -1.45 6.60
N GLY A 111 -3.13 -1.87 6.47
CA GLY A 111 -2.68 -3.23 6.16
C GLY A 111 -3.08 -4.28 7.18
N TRP A 112 -2.80 -4.05 8.46
CA TRP A 112 -3.17 -5.00 9.50
C TRP A 112 -4.69 -5.07 9.67
N MET A 113 -5.39 -3.93 9.50
CA MET A 113 -6.83 -3.85 9.70
C MET A 113 -7.61 -4.70 8.69
N TYR A 114 -7.34 -4.60 7.38
CA TYR A 114 -8.04 -5.43 6.40
C TYR A 114 -7.59 -6.90 6.47
N ARG A 115 -6.29 -7.19 6.68
CA ARG A 115 -5.77 -8.57 6.74
C ARG A 115 -6.28 -9.34 7.96
N ALA A 116 -6.46 -8.66 9.09
CA ALA A 116 -7.10 -9.25 10.26
C ALA A 116 -8.53 -9.71 9.94
N VAL A 117 -9.28 -8.91 9.17
CA VAL A 117 -10.67 -9.20 8.79
C VAL A 117 -10.77 -10.20 7.63
N GLU A 118 -9.75 -10.32 6.78
CA GLU A 118 -9.61 -11.40 5.77
C GLU A 118 -9.33 -12.78 6.39
N GLY A 119 -9.13 -12.87 7.71
CA GLY A 119 -8.94 -14.13 8.45
C GLY A 119 -7.50 -14.44 8.84
N GLN A 120 -6.55 -13.53 8.61
CA GLN A 120 -5.15 -13.72 9.02
C GLN A 120 -4.98 -13.40 10.51
N VAL A 121 -5.00 -14.43 11.36
CA VAL A 121 -4.97 -14.31 12.84
C VAL A 121 -3.74 -13.56 13.37
N HIS A 122 -2.61 -13.64 12.66
CA HIS A 122 -1.40 -12.88 13.03
C HIS A 122 -1.65 -11.37 13.19
N TYR A 123 -2.47 -10.78 12.30
CA TYR A 123 -2.73 -9.34 12.31
C TYR A 123 -3.67 -8.90 13.45
N TRP A 124 -4.34 -9.82 14.13
CA TRP A 124 -5.08 -9.52 15.35
C TRP A 124 -4.12 -9.16 16.50
N TRP A 125 -2.98 -9.87 16.60
CA TRP A 125 -1.93 -9.55 17.57
C TRP A 125 -1.27 -8.22 17.26
N VAL A 126 -1.04 -7.92 15.97
CA VAL A 126 -0.55 -6.60 15.52
C VAL A 126 -1.53 -5.49 15.94
N GLY A 127 -2.83 -5.69 15.70
CA GLY A 127 -3.87 -4.75 16.10
C GLY A 127 -3.94 -4.52 17.60
N LEU A 128 -3.86 -5.59 18.40
CA LEU A 128 -3.81 -5.50 19.86
C LEU A 128 -2.57 -4.72 20.33
N GLY A 129 -1.40 -5.04 19.77
CA GLY A 129 -0.15 -4.33 20.08
C GLY A 129 -0.22 -2.85 19.74
N ASN A 130 -0.86 -2.50 18.63
CA ASN A 130 -1.09 -1.11 18.23
C ASN A 130 -2.04 -0.38 19.20
N VAL A 131 -3.16 -0.99 19.58
CA VAL A 131 -4.09 -0.41 20.56
C VAL A 131 -3.40 -0.19 21.90
N ILE A 132 -2.64 -1.16 22.40
CA ILE A 132 -1.89 -1.04 23.65
C ILE A 132 -0.82 0.05 23.52
N GLY A 133 -0.02 0.03 22.45
CA GLY A 133 1.08 0.97 22.23
C GLY A 133 0.60 2.42 22.09
N SER A 134 -0.45 2.65 21.30
CA SER A 134 -1.05 3.98 21.13
C SER A 134 -1.70 4.49 22.42
N THR A 135 -2.35 3.61 23.19
CA THR A 135 -2.92 3.98 24.50
C THR A 135 -1.82 4.32 25.51
N LEU A 136 -0.74 3.55 25.55
CA LEU A 136 0.40 3.80 26.42
C LEU A 136 1.11 5.11 26.06
N LEU A 137 1.30 5.37 24.77
CA LEU A 137 1.85 6.64 24.28
C LEU A 137 0.95 7.82 24.67
N ALA A 138 -0.37 7.68 24.52
CA ALA A 138 -1.31 8.72 24.94
C ALA A 138 -1.25 8.98 26.45
N TRP A 139 -1.04 7.93 27.24
CA TRP A 139 -0.90 8.04 28.69
C TRP A 139 0.40 8.72 29.12
N CYS A 140 1.53 8.42 28.49
CA CYS A 140 2.82 9.07 28.78
C CYS A 140 3.08 10.35 27.97
N TRP A 141 2.12 10.80 27.16
CA TRP A 141 2.30 11.93 26.26
C TRP A 141 2.63 13.21 27.01
N ASP A 142 2.00 13.48 28.15
CA ASP A 142 2.20 14.72 28.89
C ASP A 142 3.65 14.89 29.37
N ASP A 143 4.32 13.79 29.73
CA ASP A 143 5.72 13.79 30.16
C ASP A 143 6.71 13.92 28.98
N ILE A 144 6.35 13.37 27.82
CA ILE A 144 7.23 13.31 26.64
C ILE A 144 7.02 14.53 25.72
N ALA A 145 5.83 15.13 25.71
CA ALA A 145 5.45 16.18 24.79
C ALA A 145 6.21 17.49 25.01
N ALA A 146 6.55 17.81 26.26
CA ALA A 146 7.32 19.00 26.60
C ALA A 146 8.70 19.01 25.90
N PRO A 147 9.60 18.04 26.12
CA PRO A 147 10.91 18.03 25.48
C PRO A 147 10.89 17.73 23.97
N LEU A 148 9.95 16.91 23.50
CA LEU A 148 10.03 16.35 22.14
C LEU A 148 9.20 17.09 21.09
N ALA A 149 8.10 17.76 21.47
CA ALA A 149 7.12 18.29 20.51
C ALA A 149 6.76 19.77 20.75
N THR A 150 6.32 20.14 21.95
CA THR A 150 5.59 21.39 22.18
C THR A 150 6.45 22.66 22.12
N HIS A 151 7.76 22.56 22.37
CA HIS A 151 8.70 23.68 22.23
C HIS A 151 9.07 24.04 20.79
N TRP A 152 8.72 23.20 19.82
CA TRP A 152 9.10 23.38 18.42
C TRP A 152 8.04 24.17 17.65
N GLN A 153 8.44 24.87 16.58
CA GLN A 153 7.52 25.69 15.81
C GLN A 153 6.52 24.82 15.02
N LYS A 154 5.26 25.28 14.96
CA LYS A 154 4.25 24.73 14.06
C LYS A 154 4.48 25.30 12.67
N VAL A 155 5.18 24.55 11.82
CA VAL A 155 5.44 24.96 10.44
C VAL A 155 4.15 24.83 9.63
N ASN A 156 3.67 25.94 9.08
CA ASN A 156 2.49 25.96 8.22
C ASN A 156 2.81 26.62 6.88
N LEU A 157 2.83 25.83 5.81
CA LEU A 157 3.10 26.31 4.46
C LEU A 157 2.04 27.32 3.97
N LEU A 158 0.79 27.22 4.45
CA LEU A 158 -0.29 28.15 4.11
C LEU A 158 -0.06 29.55 4.73
N ASN A 159 0.58 29.61 5.90
CA ASN A 159 0.92 30.89 6.54
C ASN A 159 2.24 31.47 6.00
N ALA A 160 3.19 30.61 5.62
CA ALA A 160 4.49 31.04 5.12
C ALA A 160 4.46 31.53 3.66
N PHE A 161 3.68 30.88 2.79
CA PHE A 161 3.61 31.18 1.35
C PHE A 161 2.24 31.68 0.89
N GLY A 162 1.29 31.86 1.80
CA GLY A 162 -0.12 32.15 1.50
C GLY A 162 -0.91 30.90 1.06
N PRO A 163 -2.26 30.97 1.02
CA PRO A 163 -3.10 29.80 0.74
C PRO A 163 -2.76 29.12 -0.59
N PHE A 164 -2.67 29.90 -1.66
CA PHE A 164 -2.36 29.38 -2.99
C PHE A 164 -0.88 28.98 -3.14
N GLY A 165 0.04 29.67 -2.45
CA GLY A 165 1.46 29.31 -2.46
C GLY A 165 1.74 28.00 -1.72
N GLY A 166 1.07 27.76 -0.59
CA GLY A 166 1.16 26.49 0.14
C GLY A 166 0.60 25.31 -0.65
N LEU A 167 -0.52 25.52 -1.38
CA LEU A 167 -1.07 24.52 -2.27
C LEU A 167 -0.11 24.21 -3.42
N LEU A 168 0.41 25.24 -4.10
CA LEU A 168 1.37 25.10 -5.19
C LEU A 168 2.64 24.35 -4.73
N ALA A 169 3.18 24.69 -3.57
CA ALA A 169 4.33 24.01 -2.98
C ALA A 169 4.05 22.52 -2.74
N THR A 170 2.85 22.18 -2.24
CA THR A 170 2.44 20.79 -2.02
C THR A 170 2.39 20.02 -3.33
N TYR A 171 1.79 20.59 -4.37
CA TYR A 171 1.73 19.96 -5.70
C TYR A 171 3.11 19.81 -6.34
N LEU A 172 3.99 20.79 -6.17
CA LEU A 172 5.35 20.73 -6.68
C LEU A 172 6.14 19.60 -5.99
N LEU A 173 6.01 19.46 -4.67
CA LEU A 173 6.63 18.35 -3.93
C LEU A 173 6.08 16.99 -4.35
N LEU A 174 4.76 16.88 -4.55
CA LEU A 174 4.14 15.64 -5.05
C LEU A 174 4.57 15.32 -6.48
N LEU A 175 4.71 16.32 -7.35
CA LEU A 175 5.22 16.15 -8.70
C LEU A 175 6.68 15.68 -8.69
N ILE A 176 7.53 16.29 -7.87
CA ILE A 176 8.93 15.85 -7.69
C ILE A 176 8.96 14.40 -7.21
N ALA A 177 8.16 14.05 -6.21
CA ALA A 177 8.07 12.68 -5.71
C ALA A 177 7.63 11.71 -6.82
N LEU A 178 6.62 12.07 -7.63
CA LEU A 178 6.17 11.25 -8.76
C LEU A 178 7.26 11.06 -9.82
N LEU A 179 7.99 12.12 -10.16
CA LEU A 179 9.11 12.05 -11.10
C LEU A 179 10.25 11.17 -10.57
N LEU A 180 10.55 11.24 -9.27
CA LEU A 180 11.53 10.36 -8.63
C LEU A 180 11.08 8.90 -8.67
N VAL A 181 9.81 8.62 -8.40
CA VAL A 181 9.24 7.25 -8.50
C VAL A 181 9.33 6.72 -9.92
N ILE A 182 9.01 7.53 -10.94
CA ILE A 182 9.13 7.14 -12.35
C ILE A 182 10.60 6.97 -12.76
N ALA A 183 11.50 7.83 -12.30
CA ALA A 183 12.93 7.69 -12.56
C ALA A 183 13.50 6.41 -11.93
N TRP A 184 13.04 6.08 -10.73
CA TRP A 184 13.40 4.85 -10.02
C TRP A 184 12.85 3.60 -10.73
N GLU A 185 11.60 3.65 -11.19
CA GLU A 185 11.01 2.59 -12.02
C GLU A 185 11.85 2.33 -13.27
N ARG A 186 12.31 3.37 -13.96
CA ARG A 186 13.18 3.25 -15.14
C ARG A 186 14.56 2.66 -14.83
N HIS A 187 15.03 2.78 -13.59
CA HIS A 187 16.28 2.17 -13.16
C HIS A 187 16.15 0.64 -12.99
N PHE A 188 15.00 0.17 -12.51
CA PHE A 188 14.69 -1.27 -12.43
C PHE A 188 14.27 -1.85 -13.78
N PHE A 189 13.49 -1.09 -14.55
CA PHE A 189 12.90 -1.50 -15.82
C PHE A 189 13.29 -0.50 -16.91
N PRO A 190 14.39 -0.75 -17.65
CA PRO A 190 14.65 -0.01 -18.87
C PRO A 190 13.45 -0.17 -19.82
N PRO A 191 13.00 0.89 -20.52
CA PRO A 191 11.82 0.81 -21.37
C PRO A 191 11.97 -0.36 -22.36
N PRO A 192 10.98 -1.25 -22.47
CA PRO A 192 11.04 -2.34 -23.43
C PRO A 192 11.14 -1.72 -24.82
N GLY A 193 12.16 -2.14 -25.58
CA GLY A 193 12.20 -1.88 -27.01
C GLY A 193 10.91 -2.45 -27.60
N GLY A 194 10.08 -1.57 -28.17
CA GLY A 194 8.73 -1.91 -28.61
C GLY A 194 8.70 -3.17 -29.49
N GLY A 195 8.14 -4.24 -28.94
CA GLY A 195 7.80 -5.46 -29.65
C GLY A 195 6.32 -5.73 -29.46
N PRO A 196 5.57 -6.08 -30.51
CA PRO A 196 4.11 -6.19 -30.44
C PRO A 196 3.68 -7.41 -29.63
N ASP A 197 2.81 -7.17 -28.65
CA ASP A 197 2.16 -8.19 -27.83
C ASP A 197 1.29 -9.10 -28.71
N ARG A 198 1.72 -10.35 -28.90
CA ARG A 198 0.91 -11.38 -29.58
C ARG A 198 0.13 -12.16 -28.53
N GLU A 199 -1.03 -11.62 -28.20
CA GLU A 199 -2.08 -12.25 -27.42
C GLU A 199 -2.90 -13.15 -28.36
N GLY A 200 -2.81 -14.48 -28.19
CA GLY A 200 -3.63 -15.44 -28.93
C GLY A 200 -2.94 -16.75 -29.32
N GLU A 201 -3.48 -17.86 -28.78
CA GLU A 201 -3.36 -19.25 -29.26
C GLU A 201 -2.01 -20.00 -29.16
N ARG A 202 -1.88 -20.83 -28.11
CA ARG A 202 -1.77 -22.30 -28.26
C ARG A 202 -1.75 -23.03 -26.92
N MET A 203 -2.81 -23.79 -26.66
CA MET A 203 -2.76 -24.97 -25.80
C MET A 203 -1.83 -26.00 -26.47
N LYS A 204 -0.54 -25.95 -26.15
CA LYS A 204 0.37 -27.09 -26.32
C LYS A 204 0.66 -27.63 -24.92
N ASN A 205 0.88 -28.93 -24.79
CA ASN A 205 1.49 -29.50 -23.59
C ASN A 205 2.88 -28.86 -23.45
N ILE A 206 2.95 -27.77 -22.69
CA ILE A 206 4.19 -27.11 -22.33
C ILE A 206 4.76 -27.91 -21.18
N ILE A 207 5.83 -28.66 -21.46
CA ILE A 207 6.59 -29.37 -20.43
C ILE A 207 7.53 -28.33 -19.82
N PRO A 208 7.39 -27.99 -18.53
CA PRO A 208 8.31 -27.06 -17.89
C PRO A 208 9.67 -27.73 -17.67
N ASP A 209 10.74 -26.98 -17.93
CA ASP A 209 12.12 -27.43 -17.72
C ASP A 209 12.50 -27.33 -16.24
N TYR A 210 11.96 -26.31 -15.55
CA TYR A 210 12.18 -26.05 -14.14
C TYR A 210 10.85 -25.83 -13.42
N ARG A 211 10.74 -26.39 -12.20
CA ARG A 211 9.59 -26.21 -11.33
C ARG A 211 10.02 -25.58 -10.00
N LEU A 212 9.44 -24.44 -9.68
CA LEU A 212 9.60 -23.71 -8.43
C LEU A 212 8.30 -23.82 -7.63
N ASP A 213 8.32 -24.61 -6.57
CA ASP A 213 7.18 -24.79 -5.66
C ASP A 213 7.31 -23.85 -4.47
N MET A 214 6.42 -22.86 -4.40
CA MET A 214 6.39 -21.81 -3.37
C MET A 214 5.07 -21.84 -2.57
N VAL A 215 4.40 -22.99 -2.52
CA VAL A 215 3.17 -23.18 -1.75
C VAL A 215 3.49 -23.17 -0.25
N GLY A 216 2.73 -22.37 0.53
CA GLY A 216 2.89 -22.23 1.98
C GLY A 216 3.90 -21.17 2.40
N GLU A 217 4.62 -20.56 1.46
CA GLU A 217 5.58 -19.50 1.72
C GLU A 217 4.87 -18.14 1.91
N PRO A 218 5.22 -17.35 2.93
CA PRO A 218 4.54 -16.09 3.21
C PRO A 218 4.81 -15.03 2.14
N CYS A 219 3.78 -14.31 1.71
CA CYS A 219 3.95 -13.17 0.79
C CYS A 219 4.88 -12.10 1.42
N PRO A 220 5.86 -11.54 0.69
CA PRO A 220 6.05 -11.58 -0.77
C PRO A 220 7.07 -12.62 -1.26
N TYR A 221 7.49 -13.57 -0.42
CA TYR A 221 8.58 -14.49 -0.72
C TYR A 221 8.43 -15.27 -2.04
N PRO A 222 7.24 -15.78 -2.42
CA PRO A 222 7.03 -16.41 -3.73
C PRO A 222 7.42 -15.53 -4.93
N ALA A 223 7.11 -14.23 -4.87
CA ALA A 223 7.44 -13.30 -5.93
C ALA A 223 8.95 -13.03 -6.01
N VAL A 224 9.62 -12.90 -4.86
CA VAL A 224 11.07 -12.68 -4.79
C VAL A 224 11.84 -13.91 -5.29
N ALA A 225 11.49 -15.12 -4.82
CA ALA A 225 12.14 -16.35 -5.27
C ALA A 225 11.95 -16.60 -6.77
N THR A 226 10.80 -16.21 -7.31
CA THR A 226 10.55 -16.26 -8.75
C THR A 226 11.50 -15.32 -9.51
N LEU A 227 11.67 -14.08 -9.03
CA LEU A 227 12.61 -13.12 -9.59
C LEU A 227 14.08 -13.58 -9.48
N GLU A 228 14.44 -14.29 -8.42
CA GLU A 228 15.78 -14.85 -8.24
C GLU A 228 16.04 -16.06 -9.15
N ALA A 229 15.00 -16.85 -9.46
CA ALA A 229 15.08 -18.00 -10.36
C ALA A 229 15.08 -17.60 -11.85
N MET A 230 14.46 -16.49 -12.22
CA MET A 230 14.36 -16.05 -13.63
C MET A 230 15.72 -15.86 -14.33
N PRO A 231 16.76 -15.29 -13.72
CA PRO A 231 18.07 -15.13 -14.33
C PRO A 231 18.75 -16.45 -14.72
N SER A 232 18.49 -17.55 -13.98
CA SER A 232 19.15 -18.84 -14.20
C SER A 232 18.64 -19.59 -15.44
N LEU A 233 17.49 -19.20 -15.98
CA LEU A 233 16.92 -19.77 -17.21
C LEU A 233 17.78 -19.45 -18.44
N GLN A 234 17.90 -20.39 -19.36
CA GLN A 234 18.44 -20.18 -20.71
C GLN A 234 17.34 -19.75 -21.69
N LYS A 235 17.73 -19.21 -22.84
CA LYS A 235 16.79 -18.71 -23.85
C LYS A 235 15.90 -19.85 -24.38
N GLY A 236 14.59 -19.72 -24.22
CA GLY A 236 13.59 -20.72 -24.61
C GLY A 236 13.16 -21.68 -23.50
N GLU A 237 13.85 -21.72 -22.36
CA GLU A 237 13.47 -22.56 -21.21
C GLU A 237 12.25 -22.01 -20.49
N ILE A 238 11.49 -22.93 -19.89
CA ILE A 238 10.19 -22.64 -19.28
C ILE A 238 10.24 -22.95 -17.80
N LEU A 239 9.98 -21.93 -16.99
CA LEU A 239 9.83 -22.02 -15.54
C LEU A 239 8.36 -22.12 -15.18
N GLU A 240 8.02 -23.18 -14.46
CA GLU A 240 6.76 -23.35 -13.77
C GLU A 240 6.89 -22.84 -12.33
N VAL A 241 6.05 -21.89 -11.95
CA VAL A 241 5.95 -21.39 -10.57
C VAL A 241 4.58 -21.76 -10.01
N VAL A 242 4.54 -22.40 -8.85
CA VAL A 242 3.30 -22.70 -8.12
C VAL A 242 3.30 -21.93 -6.81
N SER A 243 2.27 -21.12 -6.56
CA SER A 243 2.12 -20.33 -5.33
C SER A 243 0.68 -20.30 -4.87
N ASP A 244 0.45 -20.28 -3.56
CA ASP A 244 -0.84 -20.09 -2.90
C ASP A 244 -1.06 -18.65 -2.40
N CYS A 245 -0.11 -17.74 -2.65
CA CYS A 245 -0.22 -16.33 -2.27
C CYS A 245 -1.26 -15.61 -3.15
N PRO A 246 -2.37 -15.07 -2.61
CA PRO A 246 -3.40 -14.39 -3.41
C PRO A 246 -2.87 -13.17 -4.17
N GLN A 247 -1.85 -12.51 -3.61
CA GLN A 247 -1.21 -11.35 -4.22
C GLN A 247 -0.36 -11.74 -5.44
N SER A 248 0.03 -13.00 -5.58
CA SER A 248 0.87 -13.48 -6.69
C SER A 248 0.19 -13.32 -8.05
N ILE A 249 -1.15 -13.35 -8.11
CA ILE A 249 -1.94 -13.33 -9.35
C ILE A 249 -1.71 -12.08 -10.19
N ASN A 250 -1.64 -10.93 -9.52
CA ASN A 250 -1.36 -9.66 -10.15
C ASN A 250 0.14 -9.39 -10.18
N ASN A 251 0.87 -10.03 -9.26
CA ASN A 251 2.27 -9.77 -9.09
C ASN A 251 3.12 -10.52 -10.13
N ILE A 252 3.27 -11.84 -10.01
CA ILE A 252 4.25 -12.62 -10.79
C ILE A 252 4.19 -12.34 -12.30
N PRO A 253 3.01 -12.25 -12.95
CA PRO A 253 2.94 -11.95 -14.38
C PRO A 253 3.47 -10.57 -14.75
N LEU A 254 3.19 -9.55 -13.92
CA LEU A 254 3.68 -8.19 -14.13
C LEU A 254 5.20 -8.13 -14.00
N ASP A 255 5.77 -8.81 -13.00
CA ASP A 255 7.22 -8.86 -12.79
C ASP A 255 7.94 -9.57 -13.93
N ALA A 256 7.40 -10.69 -14.41
CA ALA A 256 7.94 -11.42 -15.55
C ALA A 256 8.00 -10.53 -16.79
N ARG A 257 6.89 -9.87 -17.14
CA ARG A 257 6.82 -8.96 -18.30
C ARG A 257 7.78 -7.78 -18.14
N ASN A 258 7.87 -7.20 -16.96
CA ASN A 258 8.76 -6.07 -16.69
C ASN A 258 10.24 -6.44 -16.82
N HIS A 259 10.63 -7.68 -16.50
CA HIS A 259 11.99 -8.19 -16.69
C HIS A 259 12.25 -8.76 -18.11
N GLY A 260 11.31 -8.60 -19.05
CA GLY A 260 11.47 -9.03 -20.43
C GLY A 260 11.17 -10.52 -20.69
N TYR A 261 10.55 -11.21 -19.73
CA TYR A 261 10.13 -12.60 -19.86
C TYR A 261 8.70 -12.69 -20.40
N THR A 262 8.40 -13.75 -21.14
CA THR A 262 7.08 -14.00 -21.71
C THR A 262 6.28 -14.90 -20.77
N VAL A 263 5.12 -14.41 -20.31
CA VAL A 263 4.17 -15.24 -19.55
C VAL A 263 3.33 -16.03 -20.54
N LEU A 264 3.46 -17.35 -20.51
CA LEU A 264 2.81 -18.27 -21.45
C LEU A 264 1.40 -18.64 -20.99
N ASP A 265 1.22 -18.91 -19.70
CA ASP A 265 -0.08 -19.32 -19.15
C ASP A 265 -0.17 -19.02 -17.66
N ILE A 266 -1.40 -18.82 -17.19
CA ILE A 266 -1.75 -18.62 -15.77
C ILE A 266 -2.98 -19.48 -15.48
N GLN A 267 -2.81 -20.49 -14.64
CA GLN A 267 -3.89 -21.38 -14.23
C GLN A 267 -4.14 -21.24 -12.74
N GLN A 268 -5.40 -21.10 -12.35
CA GLN A 268 -5.82 -21.09 -10.95
C GLN A 268 -6.60 -22.37 -10.67
N ASP A 269 -6.09 -23.20 -9.77
CA ASP A 269 -6.75 -24.43 -9.30
C ASP A 269 -6.91 -24.36 -7.78
N GLY A 270 -8.14 -24.04 -7.34
CA GLY A 270 -8.49 -23.82 -5.94
C GLY A 270 -7.61 -22.74 -5.26
N PRO A 271 -6.90 -23.06 -4.17
CA PRO A 271 -6.03 -22.12 -3.46
C PRO A 271 -4.67 -21.91 -4.15
N THR A 272 -4.32 -22.71 -5.17
CA THR A 272 -3.03 -22.65 -5.84
C THR A 272 -3.12 -21.97 -7.19
N ILE A 273 -2.09 -21.19 -7.53
CA ILE A 273 -1.94 -20.49 -8.80
C ILE A 273 -0.63 -20.94 -9.43
N ARG A 274 -0.72 -21.35 -10.69
CA ARG A 274 0.37 -21.87 -11.51
C ARG A 274 0.68 -20.88 -12.62
N TYR A 275 1.94 -20.49 -12.75
CA TYR A 275 2.45 -19.59 -13.78
C TYR A 275 3.46 -20.33 -14.65
N LEU A 276 3.34 -20.17 -15.97
CA LEU A 276 4.35 -20.63 -16.93
C LEU A 276 5.05 -19.41 -17.54
N ILE A 277 6.37 -19.33 -17.35
CA ILE A 277 7.18 -18.17 -17.73
C ILE A 277 8.34 -18.65 -18.60
N GLN A 278 8.57 -17.99 -19.73
CA GLN A 278 9.65 -18.29 -20.67
C GLN A 278 10.61 -17.10 -20.82
N LYS A 279 11.90 -17.40 -20.93
CA LYS A 279 12.96 -16.43 -21.28
C LYS A 279 13.17 -16.32 -22.78
#